data_AF-A0A2N2T7D0-F1
#
_entry.id   AF-A0A2N2T7D0-F1
#
_cell.length_a   1.000
_cell.length_b   1.000
_cell.length_c   1.000
_cell.angle_alpha   90.00
_cell.angle_beta   90.00
_cell.angle_gamma   90.00
#
_symmetry.space_group_name_H-M   'P 1'
#
loop_
_entity.id
_entity.type
_entity.pdbx_description
1 polymer ?
#
loop_
_entity_poly.entity_id
_entity_poly.type
_entity_poly.pdbx_seq_one_letter_code
_entity_poly.pdbx_strand_id
1 'polypeptide(L)' 'HDAQQQAHAPSYHWHLEICPRTSIPTGFELGSGLFVNTINPEQAAERLRAVTL' A
#
# COMPACT_ATOMS: atom_id res chain seq x y z
N HIS A 1 1.33 43.26 -1.58
CA HIS A 1 1.88 42.06 -0.90
C HIS A 1 1.21 40.84 -1.53
N ASP A 2 1.63 40.48 -2.74
CA ASP A 2 1.21 39.24 -3.39
C ASP A 2 2.13 38.13 -2.88
N ALA A 3 1.74 37.54 -1.75
CA ALA A 3 2.47 36.46 -1.12
C ALA A 3 1.90 35.11 -1.59
N GLN A 4 2.72 34.45 -2.41
CA GLN A 4 2.85 33.00 -2.54
C GLN A 4 1.77 32.25 -3.35
N GLN A 5 1.91 32.31 -4.67
CA GLN A 5 1.61 31.17 -5.54
C GLN A 5 2.55 30.00 -5.17
N GLN A 6 2.09 29.02 -4.40
CA GLN A 6 2.78 27.73 -4.33
C GLN A 6 2.42 26.92 -5.58
N ALA A 7 3.33 26.91 -6.55
CA ALA A 7 3.22 26.09 -7.75
C ALA A 7 3.16 24.60 -7.38
N HIS A 8 2.03 23.95 -7.64
CA HIS A 8 1.86 22.51 -7.45
C HIS A 8 2.39 21.73 -8.66
N ALA A 9 3.41 20.86 -8.49
CA ALA A 9 3.80 19.78 -9.44
C ALA A 9 4.85 18.80 -8.85
N PRO A 10 4.87 17.47 -9.18
CA PRO A 10 3.82 16.62 -9.75
C PRO A 10 3.36 15.52 -8.75
N SER A 11 2.07 15.43 -8.48
CA SER A 11 1.49 14.39 -7.59
C SER A 11 1.17 13.11 -8.37
N TYR A 12 2.22 12.38 -8.77
CA TYR A 12 2.16 10.99 -9.24
C TYR A 12 3.62 10.52 -9.46
N HIS A 13 3.99 9.39 -8.86
CA HIS A 13 5.24 8.69 -9.15
C HIS A 13 4.86 7.27 -9.56
N TRP A 14 5.36 6.79 -10.70
CA TRP A 14 5.11 5.42 -11.13
C TRP A 14 5.71 4.43 -10.12
N HIS A 15 4.94 3.41 -9.77
CA HIS A 15 5.38 2.23 -9.02
C HIS A 15 4.61 1.00 -9.49
N LEU A 16 5.12 -0.18 -9.15
CA LEU A 16 4.48 -1.46 -9.39
C LEU A 16 4.05 -2.08 -8.05
N GLU A 17 2.81 -2.53 -7.96
CA GLU A 17 2.30 -3.27 -6.80
C GLU A 17 2.07 -4.73 -7.16
N ILE A 18 2.57 -5.63 -6.30
CA ILE A 18 2.31 -7.07 -6.39
C ILE A 18 1.49 -7.45 -5.16
N CYS A 19 0.24 -7.84 -5.38
CA CYS A 19 -0.70 -8.20 -4.31
C CYS A 19 -1.02 -9.70 -4.41
N PRO A 20 -0.19 -10.59 -3.84
CA PRO A 20 -0.47 -12.01 -3.83
C PRO A 20 -1.74 -12.30 -3.02
N ARG A 21 -2.59 -13.20 -3.50
CA ARG A 21 -3.77 -13.63 -2.75
C ARG A 21 -3.34 -14.53 -1.60
N THR A 22 -3.28 -13.97 -0.39
CA THR A 22 -2.91 -14.68 0.85
C THR A 22 -4.13 -15.20 1.63
N SER A 23 -5.32 -14.67 1.35
CA SER A 23 -6.59 -15.09 1.96
C SER A 23 -7.76 -14.93 0.98
N ILE A 24 -8.94 -15.45 1.35
CA ILE A 24 -10.19 -15.25 0.62
C ILE A 24 -10.89 -14.01 1.23
N PRO A 25 -11.19 -12.96 0.44
CA PRO A 25 -11.94 -11.81 0.93
C PRO A 25 -13.32 -12.21 1.46
N THR A 26 -13.75 -11.66 2.58
CA THR A 26 -15.08 -11.92 3.15
C THR A 26 -16.09 -10.86 2.71
N GLY A 27 -17.34 -10.99 3.16
CA GLY A 27 -18.39 -10.02 2.83
C GLY A 27 -18.10 -8.60 3.31
N PHE A 28 -17.33 -8.42 4.39
CA PHE A 28 -16.93 -7.09 4.84
C PHE A 28 -15.96 -6.43 3.86
N GLU A 29 -14.88 -7.11 3.47
CA GLU A 29 -13.89 -6.53 2.55
C GLU A 29 -14.50 -6.28 1.17
N LEU A 30 -15.33 -7.20 0.68
CA LEU A 30 -16.04 -7.05 -0.59
C LEU A 30 -17.08 -5.92 -0.56
N GLY A 31 -17.79 -5.76 0.56
CA GLY A 31 -18.84 -4.75 0.71
C GLY A 31 -18.32 -3.34 0.99
N SER A 32 -17.20 -3.21 1.71
CA SER A 32 -16.63 -1.92 2.12
C SER A 32 -15.47 -1.43 1.25
N GLY A 33 -14.79 -2.31 0.52
CA GLY A 33 -13.54 -2.02 -0.17
C GLY A 33 -12.33 -1.83 0.77
N LEU A 34 -12.51 -2.02 2.09
CA LEU A 34 -11.44 -1.99 3.07
C LEU A 34 -10.87 -3.40 3.26
N PHE A 35 -9.55 -3.51 3.30
CA PHE A 35 -8.86 -4.78 3.53
C PHE A 35 -8.25 -4.80 4.93
N VAL A 36 -8.45 -5.92 5.63
CA VAL A 36 -7.81 -6.16 6.92
C VAL A 36 -6.51 -6.92 6.69
N ASN A 37 -5.38 -6.31 7.05
CA ASN A 37 -4.09 -6.99 7.04
C ASN A 37 -3.75 -7.52 8.44
N THR A 38 -3.50 -8.82 8.55
CA THR A 38 -3.14 -9.48 9.82
C THR A 38 -1.65 -9.46 10.11
N ILE A 39 -0.82 -9.01 9.15
CA ILE A 39 0.63 -8.90 9.27
C ILE A 39 1.01 -7.43 9.11
N ASN A 40 1.68 -6.85 10.11
CA ASN A 40 2.16 -5.48 10.01
C ASN A 40 3.27 -5.36 8.94
N PRO A 41 3.46 -4.17 8.33
CA PRO A 41 4.43 -3.99 7.27
C PRO A 41 5.87 -4.29 7.71
N GLU A 42 6.23 -4.02 8.97
CA GLU A 42 7.56 -4.28 9.51
C GLU A 42 7.91 -5.77 9.48
N GLN A 43 6.99 -6.61 9.94
CA GLN A 43 7.13 -8.07 9.95
C GLN A 43 7.10 -8.64 8.53
N ALA A 44 6.25 -8.10 7.65
CA ALA A 44 6.21 -8.53 6.25
C ALA A 44 7.56 -8.27 5.56
N ALA A 45 8.14 -7.07 5.75
CA ALA A 45 9.42 -6.70 5.17
C ALA A 45 10.59 -7.52 5.72
N GLU A 46 10.57 -7.88 7.01
CA GLU A 46 11.56 -8.79 7.60
C GLU A 46 11.50 -10.18 6.97
N ARG A 47 10.30 -10.78 6.89
CA ARG A 47 10.11 -12.12 6.30
C ARG A 47 10.56 -12.18 4.84
N LEU A 48 10.22 -11.16 4.04
CA LEU A 48 10.62 -11.10 2.63
C LEU A 48 12.13 -10.98 2.45
N ARG A 49 12.83 -10.25 3.32
CA ARG A 49 14.30 -10.13 3.27
C ARG A 49 15.03 -11.40 3.69
N ALA A 50 14.42 -12.22 4.55
CA ALA A 50 15.05 -13.43 5.09
C ALA A 50 15.02 -14.63 4.11
N VAL A 51 14.32 -14.54 2.98
CA VAL A 51 14.22 -15.63 2.01
C VAL A 51 15.56 -15.87 1.31
N THR A 52 16.06 -17.11 1.32
CA THR A 52 17.19 -17.56 0.50
C THR A 52 16.64 -18.28 -0.74
N LEU A 53 17.15 -17.93 -1.92
CA LEU A 53 16.72 -18.48 -3.20
C LEU A 53 17.48 -19.77 -3.57
#